data_AF-A0A1L8ZAD5-F1
#
_entry.id   AF-A0A1L8ZAD5-F1
#
_cell.length_a   1.000
_cell.length_b   1.000
_cell.length_c   1.000
_cell.angle_alpha   90.00
_cell.angle_beta   90.00
_cell.angle_gamma   90.00
#
_symmetry.space_group_name_H-M   'P 1'
#
loop_
_entity.id
_entity.type
_entity.pdbx_description
1 polymer ?
#
loop_
_entity_poly.entity_id
_entity_poly.type
_entity_poly.pdbx_seq_one_letter_code
_entity_poly.pdbx_strand_id
1 'polypeptide(L)' 'MVPYSGKLKDILTQLKGGLMSGMGYLGATTISDLKINSKFVKISHSALKESHPHDVFNIT' A
#
# COMPACT_ATOMS: atom_id res chain seq x y z
N MET A 1 17.11 11.20 -13.42
CA MET A 1 16.81 9.99 -14.23
C MET A 1 16.06 9.00 -13.35
N VAL A 2 15.07 8.28 -13.88
CA VAL A 2 14.23 7.31 -13.12
C VAL A 2 14.40 5.92 -13.74
N PRO A 3 14.46 4.83 -12.93
CA PRO A 3 14.63 3.47 -13.45
C PRO A 3 13.44 3.02 -14.30
N TYR A 4 13.71 2.24 -15.35
CA TYR A 4 12.68 1.61 -16.16
C TYR A 4 11.88 0.61 -15.33
N SER A 5 10.57 0.80 -15.26
CA SER A 5 9.68 0.06 -14.35
C SER A 5 8.98 -1.14 -14.99
N GLY A 6 9.33 -1.52 -16.22
CA GLY A 6 8.71 -2.66 -16.92
C GLY A 6 7.43 -2.30 -17.69
N LYS A 7 6.58 -3.31 -17.93
CA LYS A 7 5.33 -3.13 -18.69
C LYS A 7 4.26 -2.48 -17.82
N LEU A 8 3.49 -1.56 -18.41
CA LEU A 8 2.40 -0.87 -17.74
C LEU A 8 1.37 -1.83 -17.10
N LYS A 9 1.06 -2.93 -17.77
CA LYS A 9 0.10 -3.94 -17.28
C LYS A 9 0.50 -4.54 -15.93
N ASP A 10 1.80 -4.79 -15.73
CA ASP A 10 2.30 -5.45 -14.52
C ASP A 10 2.20 -4.50 -13.33
N ILE A 11 2.59 -3.23 -13.54
CA ILE A 11 2.45 -2.16 -12.55
C ILE A 11 0.98 -1.95 -12.18
N LEU A 12 0.07 -1.86 -13.16
CA LEU A 12 -1.36 -1.68 -12.91
C LEU A 12 -1.96 -2.86 -12.12
N THR A 13 -1.49 -4.09 -12.37
CA THR A 13 -1.95 -5.27 -11.64
C THR A 13 -1.56 -5.17 -10.16
N GLN A 14 -0.32 -4.76 -9.87
CA GLN A 14 0.15 -4.57 -8.50
C GLN A 14 -0.59 -3.42 -7.78
N LEU A 15 -0.77 -2.28 -8.46
CA LEU A 15 -1.50 -1.13 -7.90
C LEU A 15 -2.97 -1.47 -7.61
N LYS A 16 -3.63 -2.18 -8.53
CA LYS A 16 -5.01 -2.65 -8.33
C LYS A 16 -5.08 -3.63 -7.16
N GLY A 17 -4.16 -4.59 -7.08
CA GLY A 17 -4.10 -5.56 -5.99
C GLY A 17 -3.90 -4.90 -4.62
N GLY A 18 -2.98 -3.93 -4.53
CA GLY A 18 -2.76 -3.16 -3.31
C GLY A 18 -3.99 -2.35 -2.88
N LEU A 19 -4.65 -1.68 -3.82
CA LEU A 19 -5.89 -0.95 -3.55
C LEU A 19 -6.99 -1.86 -3.02
N MET A 20 -7.22 -3.00 -3.68
CA MET A 20 -8.26 -3.96 -3.26
C MET A 20 -7.97 -4.58 -1.90
N SER A 21 -6.70 -4.88 -1.59
CA SER A 21 -6.27 -5.34 -0.25
C SER A 21 -6.58 -4.28 0.82
N GLY A 22 -6.22 -3.02 0.55
CA GLY A 22 -6.55 -1.88 1.41
C GLY A 22 -8.05 -1.69 1.65
N MET A 23 -8.85 -1.78 0.59
CA MET A 23 -10.31 -1.73 0.66
C MET A 23 -10.88 -2.89 1.49
N GLY A 24 -10.27 -4.08 1.40
CA GLY A 24 -10.64 -5.26 2.20
C GLY A 24 -10.51 -5.03 3.70
N TYR A 25 -9.41 -4.42 4.17
CA TYR A 25 -9.23 -4.10 5.59
C TYR A 25 -10.31 -3.17 6.16
N LEU A 26 -10.93 -2.36 5.30
CA LEU A 26 -11.95 -1.37 5.66
C LEU A 26 -13.38 -1.87 5.38
N GLY A 27 -13.54 -3.06 4.79
CA GLY A 27 -14.85 -3.57 4.34
C GLY A 27 -15.49 -2.72 3.23
N ALA A 28 -14.70 -1.94 2.48
CA ALA A 28 -15.20 -1.04 1.44
C ALA A 28 -15.37 -1.80 0.11
N THR A 29 -16.60 -1.88 -0.39
CA THR A 29 -16.88 -2.57 -1.67
C THR A 29 -16.74 -1.65 -2.88
N THR A 30 -16.84 -0.34 -2.65
CA THR A 30 -16.70 0.69 -3.70
C THR A 30 -15.68 1.77 -3.29
N ILE A 31 -15.22 2.54 -4.28
CA ILE A 31 -14.34 3.69 -4.05
C ILE A 31 -15.05 4.76 -3.21
N SER A 32 -16.37 4.92 -3.38
CA SER A 32 -17.17 5.82 -2.56
C SER A 32 -17.19 5.37 -1.10
N ASP A 33 -17.40 4.07 -0.85
CA ASP A 33 -17.36 3.51 0.51
C ASP A 33 -15.98 3.72 1.14
N LEU A 34 -14.91 3.51 0.38
CA LEU A 34 -13.54 3.73 0.84
C LEU A 34 -13.36 5.18 1.31
N LYS A 35 -13.78 6.15 0.49
CA LYS A 35 -13.65 7.58 0.80
C LYS A 35 -14.46 8.00 2.03
N ILE A 36 -15.66 7.45 2.20
CA ILE A 36 -16.57 7.82 3.30
C ILE A 36 -16.15 7.15 4.61
N ASN A 37 -15.73 5.89 4.57
CA ASN A 37 -15.50 5.08 5.76
C ASN A 37 -14.03 5.06 6.22
N SER A 38 -13.08 5.50 5.39
CA SER A 38 -11.65 5.53 5.77
C SER A 38 -11.41 6.43 6.98
N LYS A 39 -10.60 5.95 7.92
CA LYS A 39 -10.11 6.73 9.07
C LYS A 39 -8.60 6.78 9.05
N PHE A 40 -8.06 7.97 9.19
CA PHE A 40 -6.62 8.21 9.22
C PHE A 40 -6.19 8.64 10.60
N VAL A 41 -4.96 8.28 10.96
CA VAL A 41 -4.30 8.70 12.18
C VAL A 41 -2.94 9.29 11.85
N LYS A 42 -2.46 10.23 12.65
CA LYS A 42 -1.08 10.72 12.54
C LYS A 42 -0.15 9.68 13.13
N ILE A 43 0.95 9.40 12.44
CA ILE A 43 1.99 8.47 12.90
C ILE A 43 3.26 9.24 13.26
N SER A 44 4.03 8.71 14.20
CA SER A 44 5.35 9.22 14.56
C SER A 44 6.42 8.73 13.59
N HIS A 45 7.63 9.29 13.68
CA HIS A 45 8.77 8.81 12.89
C HIS A 45 9.14 7.34 13.21
N SER A 46 9.00 6.92 14.47
CA SER A 46 9.26 5.53 14.86
C SER A 46 8.23 4.58 14.25
N ALA A 47 6.94 4.97 14.24
CA ALA A 47 5.89 4.18 13.59
C ALA A 47 6.08 4.07 12.07
N LEU A 48 6.70 5.07 11.43
CA LEU A 48 7.07 4.99 10.02
C LEU A 48 8.14 3.92 9.75
N LYS A 49 9.16 3.84 10.61
CA LYS A 49 10.20 2.81 10.53
C LYS A 49 9.61 1.41 10.72
N GLU A 50 8.75 1.27 11.73
CA GLU A 50 8.01 0.03 12.02
C GLU A 50 7.17 -0.45 10.83
N SER A 51 6.51 0.48 10.13
CA SER A 51 5.59 0.11 9.04
C SER A 51 6.32 -0.38 7.77
N HIS A 52 7.58 -0.02 7.59
CA HIS A 52 8.40 -0.51 6.48
C HIS A 52 9.09 -1.82 6.86
N PRO A 53 9.48 -2.67 5.90
CA PRO A 53 10.35 -3.80 6.20
C PRO A 53 11.59 -3.32 6.96
N HIS A 54 11.78 -3.83 8.16
CA HIS A 54 12.88 -3.51 9.06
C HIS A 54 13.33 -4.78 9.78
N ASP A 55 14.57 -4.79 10.28
CA ASP A 55 15.20 -5.93 10.97
C ASP A 55 15.18 -7.26 10.19
N VAL A 56 15.19 -7.15 8.86
CA VAL A 56 15.39 -8.28 7.94
C VAL A 56 16.87 -8.45 7.65
N PHE A 57 17.44 -9.59 8.04
CA PHE A 57 18.72 -10.02 7.48
C PHE A 57 18.45 -10.53 6.07
N ASN A 58 19.02 -9.87 5.06
CA ASN A 58 18.99 -10.36 3.69
C ASN A 58 19.72 -11.70 3.62
N ILE A 59 18.98 -12.80 3.84
CA ILE A 59 19.38 -14.13 3.38
C ILE A 59 19.19 -14.15 1.87
N THR A 60 20.22 -13.67 1.16
CA THR A 60 20.39 -13.88 -0.28
C THR A 60 21.40 -14.99 -0.48
#